data_AF-A0A925Q502-F1
#
_entry.id   AF-A0A925Q502-F1
#
_cell.length_a   1.000
_cell.length_b   1.000
_cell.length_c   1.000
_cell.angle_alpha   90.00
_cell.angle_beta   90.00
_cell.angle_gamma   90.00
#
_symmetry.space_group_name_H-M   'P 1'
#
loop_
_entity.id
_entity.type
_entity.pdbx_description
1 polymer ?
#
loop_
_entity_poly.entity_id
_entity_poly.type
_entity_poly.pdbx_seq_one_letter_code
_entity_poly.pdbx_strand_id
1 'polypeptide(L)'
;MGRLTDLLNFGPISPFRLRTKLLVLALTTLTLPWAGCQYAREMESVLRESEQQSLLAVATTIAGSLKGKQELLFRDDAMPGLESMNSHDLTPVVLSGAPLVDGRADEWDSNARNVVRVAGPGGDGLRLLSATHERWLFLALLVRDEKLVFDASELAPLDPDRLGDRIWLAFDDKRGGQQRLFFGSTGAGTLRGRRIETREYGREEAIEEPRINAVWQRTRDGTGYVLEIAIPLSQIGQHIGVLVDDRDRRGAPRSSYGTLDASDLRATGRLIAASPDLSDHLRQFSQPGVELTVVSSTNAILTRLDAPA
;
A
#
# COMPACT_ATOMS: atom_id res chain seq x y z
N MET A 1 73.52 32.38 42.38
CA MET A 1 74.37 31.48 43.19
C MET A 1 73.48 30.70 44.14
N GLY A 2 73.58 29.37 44.15
CA GLY A 2 73.22 28.57 45.33
C GLY A 2 71.82 27.92 45.41
N ARG A 3 71.50 27.10 44.41
CA ARG A 3 70.93 25.74 44.52
C ARG A 3 69.66 25.48 45.35
N LEU A 4 68.67 25.00 44.59
CA LEU A 4 67.28 24.72 44.88
C LEU A 4 67.06 23.19 44.69
N THR A 5 67.84 22.35 45.36
CA THR A 5 67.87 20.91 45.06
C THR A 5 67.93 20.09 46.35
N ASP A 6 66.81 19.97 47.04
CA ASP A 6 66.65 19.02 48.15
C ASP A 6 65.27 18.34 48.21
N LEU A 7 64.54 18.27 47.10
CA LEU A 7 63.24 17.57 47.02
C LEU A 7 63.14 16.57 45.86
N LEU A 8 64.18 15.77 45.62
CA LEU A 8 64.09 14.55 44.81
C LEU A 8 64.79 13.40 45.52
N ASN A 9 64.24 13.04 46.68
CA ASN A 9 64.57 11.78 47.36
C ASN A 9 63.83 10.64 46.64
N PHE A 10 64.35 10.19 45.49
CA PHE A 10 63.97 8.92 44.90
C PHE A 10 64.70 7.80 45.66
N GLY A 11 63.95 7.04 46.45
CA GLY A 11 64.43 5.84 47.13
C GLY A 11 64.97 4.76 46.16
N PRO A 12 65.57 3.69 46.70
CA PRO A 12 66.45 2.78 45.96
C PRO A 12 65.70 2.03 44.85
N ILE A 13 66.26 2.05 43.64
CA ILE A 13 65.76 1.32 42.48
C ILE A 13 65.97 -0.18 42.71
N SER A 14 64.87 -0.89 42.93
CA SER A 14 64.77 -2.35 43.13
C SER A 14 65.58 -3.23 42.15
N PRO A 15 66.05 -4.43 42.56
CA PRO A 15 66.90 -5.33 41.77
C PRO A 15 66.06 -6.26 40.86
N PHE A 16 65.17 -5.70 40.03
CA PHE A 16 64.42 -6.50 39.08
C PHE A 16 65.25 -6.81 37.82
N ARG A 17 65.40 -8.11 37.49
CA ARG A 17 66.05 -8.59 36.26
C ARG A 17 65.36 -7.98 35.04
N LEU A 18 66.13 -7.51 34.06
CA LEU A 18 65.65 -6.83 32.84
C LEU A 18 64.54 -7.61 32.10
N ARG A 19 64.61 -8.94 32.10
CA ARG A 19 63.60 -9.83 31.51
C ARG A 19 62.21 -9.65 32.12
N THR A 20 62.12 -9.42 33.42
CA THR A 20 60.84 -9.21 34.12
C THR A 20 60.23 -7.86 33.76
N LYS A 21 61.07 -6.82 33.59
CA LYS A 21 60.62 -5.48 33.15
C LYS A 21 60.07 -5.51 31.71
N LEU A 22 60.75 -6.22 30.81
CA LEU A 22 60.30 -6.43 29.44
C LEU A 22 59.01 -7.26 29.37
N LEU A 23 58.87 -8.28 30.22
CA LEU A 23 57.66 -9.11 30.29
C LEU A 23 56.46 -8.29 30.76
N VAL A 24 56.62 -7.47 31.81
CA VAL A 24 55.56 -6.55 32.27
C VAL A 24 55.19 -5.55 31.18
N LEU A 25 56.16 -4.94 30.51
CA LEU A 25 55.89 -4.00 29.42
C LEU A 25 55.14 -4.69 28.27
N ALA A 26 55.56 -5.88 27.84
CA ALA A 26 54.90 -6.63 26.78
C ALA A 26 53.47 -7.05 27.18
N LEU A 27 53.26 -7.45 28.44
CA LEU A 27 51.95 -7.82 28.96
C LEU A 27 51.01 -6.60 29.02
N THR A 28 51.51 -5.44 29.48
CA THR A 28 50.74 -4.18 29.49
C THR A 28 50.40 -3.73 28.07
N THR A 29 51.36 -3.81 27.14
CA THR A 29 51.11 -3.47 25.72
C THR A 29 50.09 -4.42 25.07
N LEU A 30 50.05 -5.69 25.47
CA LEU A 30 49.09 -6.67 24.92
C LEU A 30 47.69 -6.56 25.53
N THR A 31 47.58 -6.11 26.78
CA THR A 31 46.28 -5.93 27.47
C THR A 31 45.52 -4.69 26.97
N LEU A 32 46.23 -3.65 26.50
CA LEU A 32 45.62 -2.42 25.98
C LEU A 32 44.67 -2.66 24.78
N PRO A 33 45.08 -3.36 23.69
CA PRO A 33 44.17 -3.69 22.59
C PRO A 33 42.95 -4.52 23.01
N TRP A 34 43.16 -5.47 23.92
CA TRP A 34 42.07 -6.31 24.43
C TRP A 34 41.05 -5.50 25.24
N ALA A 35 41.52 -4.64 26.14
CA ALA A 35 40.67 -3.73 26.89
C ALA A 35 39.94 -2.74 25.98
N GLY A 36 40.62 -2.22 24.94
CA GLY A 36 40.00 -1.36 23.93
C GLY A 36 38.87 -2.05 23.17
N CYS A 37 39.06 -3.31 22.75
CA CYS A 37 38.00 -4.09 22.12
C CYS A 37 36.80 -4.36 23.04
N GLN A 38 37.03 -4.62 24.33
CA GLN A 38 35.95 -4.82 25.29
C GLN A 38 35.16 -3.53 25.53
N TYR A 39 35.85 -2.40 25.70
CA TYR A 39 35.21 -1.10 25.84
C TYR A 39 34.37 -0.75 24.61
N ALA A 40 34.87 -1.01 23.40
CA ALA A 40 34.11 -0.76 22.16
C ALA A 40 32.83 -1.60 22.10
N ARG A 41 32.88 -2.88 22.51
CA ARG A 41 31.70 -3.76 22.56
C ARG A 41 30.69 -3.33 23.61
N GLU A 42 31.15 -2.93 24.79
CA GLU A 42 30.27 -2.40 25.84
C GLU A 42 29.58 -1.12 25.36
N MET A 43 30.33 -0.21 24.74
CA MET A 43 29.77 1.02 24.19
C MET A 43 28.74 0.75 23.09
N GLU A 44 29.03 -0.17 22.16
CA GLU A 44 28.07 -0.59 21.13
C GLU A 44 26.78 -1.15 21.76
N SER A 45 26.90 -2.01 22.77
CA SER A 45 25.74 -2.58 23.46
C SER A 45 24.89 -1.51 24.12
N VAL A 46 25.51 -0.57 24.82
CA VAL A 46 24.82 0.55 25.49
C VAL A 46 24.14 1.46 24.47
N LEU A 47 24.81 1.78 23.36
CA LEU A 47 24.24 2.58 22.29
C LEU A 47 23.02 1.88 21.68
N ARG A 48 23.13 0.61 21.31
CA ARG A 48 22.03 -0.17 20.72
C ARG A 48 20.84 -0.28 21.68
N GLU A 49 21.10 -0.51 22.97
CA GLU A 49 20.04 -0.56 23.98
C GLU A 49 19.34 0.79 24.13
N SER A 50 20.10 1.89 24.16
CA SER A 50 19.54 3.24 24.23
C SER A 50 18.67 3.59 23.01
N GLU A 51 19.09 3.15 21.82
CA GLU A 51 18.33 3.33 20.58
C GLU A 51 17.03 2.52 20.61
N GLN A 52 17.10 1.25 21.04
CA GLN A 52 15.91 0.40 21.19
C GLN A 52 14.92 0.98 22.20
N GLN A 53 15.40 1.46 23.35
CA GLN A 53 14.54 2.08 24.36
C GLN A 53 13.89 3.36 23.84
N SER A 54 14.63 4.18 23.08
CA SER A 54 14.10 5.38 22.42
C SER A 54 12.99 5.03 21.42
N LEU A 55 13.24 4.07 20.52
CA LEU A 55 12.24 3.60 19.54
C LEU A 55 10.99 3.03 20.22
N LEU A 56 11.15 2.27 21.31
CA LEU A 56 10.04 1.73 22.07
C LEU A 56 9.23 2.82 22.77
N ALA A 57 9.89 3.83 23.34
CA ALA A 57 9.22 4.97 23.96
C ALA A 57 8.42 5.78 22.93
N VAL A 58 8.98 6.01 21.74
CA VAL A 58 8.29 6.67 20.61
C VAL A 58 7.08 5.83 20.18
N ALA A 59 7.26 4.54 19.93
CA ALA A 59 6.17 3.64 19.53
C ALA A 59 5.03 3.60 20.58
N THR A 60 5.38 3.56 21.87
CA THR A 60 4.41 3.57 22.97
C THR A 60 3.66 4.90 23.04
N THR A 61 4.34 6.02 22.79
CA THR A 61 3.74 7.35 22.74
C THR A 61 2.75 7.47 21.57
N ILE A 62 3.16 7.02 20.38
CA ILE A 62 2.30 6.99 19.18
C ILE A 62 1.08 6.10 19.43
N ALA A 63 1.28 4.88 19.95
CA ALA A 63 0.19 3.96 20.28
C ALA A 63 -0.78 4.58 21.31
N GLY A 64 -0.26 5.27 22.32
CA GLY A 64 -1.06 6.02 23.28
C GLY A 64 -1.89 7.14 22.63
N SER A 65 -1.32 7.82 21.63
CA SER A 65 -2.02 8.89 20.89
C SER A 65 -3.16 8.39 19.98
N LEU A 66 -3.05 7.14 19.52
CA LEU A 66 -4.03 6.46 18.66
C LEU A 66 -5.09 5.70 19.48
N LYS A 67 -4.80 5.39 20.75
CA LYS A 67 -5.71 4.67 21.63
C LYS A 67 -7.05 5.40 21.75
N GLY A 68 -8.12 4.72 21.39
CA GLY A 68 -9.48 5.25 21.45
C GLY A 68 -9.89 6.15 20.27
N LYS A 69 -9.02 6.37 19.29
CA LYS A 69 -9.31 7.11 18.04
C LYS A 69 -9.46 6.16 16.87
N GLN A 70 -10.53 5.36 16.88
CA GLN A 70 -10.76 4.34 15.84
C GLN A 70 -10.99 4.96 14.46
N GLU A 71 -11.58 6.16 14.41
CA GLU A 71 -11.81 7.01 13.24
C GLU A 71 -10.51 7.48 12.57
N LEU A 72 -9.38 7.46 13.29
CA LEU A 72 -8.06 7.67 12.69
C LEU A 72 -7.46 6.37 12.16
N LEU A 73 -7.78 5.21 12.73
CA LEU A 73 -7.18 3.94 12.30
C LEU A 73 -7.86 3.38 11.05
N PHE A 74 -9.17 3.48 11.00
CA PHE A 74 -9.99 3.02 9.90
C PHE A 74 -10.90 4.15 9.47
N ARG A 75 -11.31 4.11 8.21
CA ARG A 75 -12.42 4.96 7.79
C ARG A 75 -13.70 4.54 8.55
N ASP A 76 -14.58 5.47 8.85
CA ASP A 76 -15.84 5.23 9.61
C ASP A 76 -16.71 4.12 8.99
N ASP A 77 -16.57 3.93 7.68
CA ASP A 77 -17.27 2.96 6.84
C ASP A 77 -16.53 1.61 6.72
N ALA A 78 -15.26 1.54 7.14
CA ALA A 78 -14.37 0.39 6.94
C ALA A 78 -14.15 -0.47 8.19
N MET A 79 -14.86 -0.21 9.30
CA MET A 79 -14.68 -0.96 10.55
C MET A 79 -14.87 -2.46 10.29
N PRO A 80 -13.81 -3.27 10.40
CA PRO A 80 -13.98 -4.71 10.35
C PRO A 80 -14.70 -5.11 11.64
N GLY A 81 -16.01 -5.38 11.52
CA GLY A 81 -16.68 -6.17 12.54
C GLY A 81 -15.90 -7.48 12.74
N LEU A 82 -16.05 -8.12 13.88
CA LEU A 82 -15.51 -9.47 14.16
C LEU A 82 -16.01 -10.56 13.18
N GLU A 83 -16.77 -10.19 12.16
CA GLU A 83 -17.19 -11.03 11.06
C GLU A 83 -15.98 -11.40 10.18
N SER A 84 -15.91 -12.67 9.80
CA SER A 84 -14.86 -13.19 8.93
C SER A 84 -14.74 -12.35 7.66
N MET A 85 -13.50 -11.96 7.29
CA MET A 85 -13.22 -11.30 6.01
C MET A 85 -13.85 -12.08 4.86
N ASN A 86 -14.57 -11.38 3.99
CA ASN A 86 -15.06 -11.94 2.74
C ASN A 86 -13.87 -12.09 1.76
N SER A 87 -13.89 -13.08 0.88
CA SER A 87 -12.90 -13.24 -0.20
C SER A 87 -12.90 -12.07 -1.19
N HIS A 88 -13.98 -11.26 -1.22
CA HIS A 88 -14.08 -10.06 -2.04
C HIS A 88 -13.71 -8.76 -1.31
N ASP A 89 -13.43 -8.81 0.00
CA ASP A 89 -12.98 -7.63 0.76
C ASP A 89 -11.63 -7.13 0.23
N LEU A 90 -11.55 -5.84 -0.08
CA LEU A 90 -10.32 -5.19 -0.51
C LEU A 90 -9.57 -4.64 0.69
N THR A 91 -8.30 -5.03 0.81
CA THR A 91 -7.35 -4.50 1.80
C THR A 91 -6.19 -3.85 1.04
N PRO A 92 -6.31 -2.57 0.65
CA PRO A 92 -5.31 -1.93 -0.19
C PRO A 92 -3.94 -1.85 0.46
N VAL A 93 -2.87 -2.03 -0.32
CA VAL A 93 -1.51 -1.71 0.14
C VAL A 93 -1.36 -0.21 0.30
N VAL A 94 -0.73 0.27 1.36
CA VAL A 94 -0.36 1.69 1.47
C VAL A 94 0.97 1.92 0.75
N LEU A 95 0.96 2.83 -0.23
CA LEU A 95 2.13 3.21 -1.01
C LEU A 95 2.74 4.49 -0.45
N SER A 96 4.07 4.53 -0.34
CA SER A 96 4.82 5.74 0.03
C SER A 96 4.78 6.83 -1.05
N GLY A 97 4.46 6.48 -2.30
CA GLY A 97 4.32 7.39 -3.45
C GLY A 97 3.13 7.03 -4.33
N ALA A 98 2.63 8.01 -5.11
CA ALA A 98 1.55 7.77 -6.07
C ALA A 98 2.03 6.81 -7.17
N PRO A 99 1.29 5.72 -7.46
CA PRO A 99 1.63 4.83 -8.56
C PRO A 99 1.42 5.55 -9.90
N LEU A 100 2.21 5.17 -10.91
CA LEU A 100 1.99 5.70 -12.25
C LEU A 100 0.79 4.97 -12.87
N VAL A 101 -0.30 5.71 -13.13
CA VAL A 101 -1.49 5.15 -13.79
C VAL A 101 -1.28 5.17 -15.30
N ASP A 102 -0.48 4.24 -15.80
CA ASP A 102 -0.15 4.11 -17.22
C ASP A 102 -0.69 2.81 -17.86
N GLY A 103 -1.35 1.94 -17.11
CA GLY A 103 -1.86 0.66 -17.57
C GLY A 103 -0.85 -0.48 -17.52
N ARG A 104 0.26 -0.34 -16.77
CA ARG A 104 1.26 -1.40 -16.61
C ARG A 104 1.27 -1.97 -15.20
N ALA A 105 1.03 -3.27 -15.12
CA ALA A 105 0.97 -3.98 -13.85
C ALA A 105 2.34 -4.33 -13.24
N ASP A 106 3.47 -3.88 -13.81
CA ASP A 106 4.82 -4.24 -13.34
C ASP A 106 5.22 -3.55 -12.03
N GLU A 107 4.61 -2.40 -11.72
CA GLU A 107 4.76 -1.72 -10.42
C GLU A 107 3.94 -2.37 -9.29
N TRP A 108 3.01 -3.26 -9.64
CA TRP A 108 2.09 -3.89 -8.70
C TRP A 108 2.60 -5.27 -8.27
N ASP A 109 2.67 -5.52 -6.96
CA ASP A 109 3.02 -6.85 -6.45
C ASP A 109 1.84 -7.82 -6.63
N SER A 110 1.78 -8.47 -7.80
CA SER A 110 0.78 -9.47 -8.15
C SER A 110 0.83 -10.76 -7.30
N ASN A 111 1.86 -10.92 -6.46
CA ASN A 111 2.02 -12.01 -5.51
C ASN A 111 1.65 -11.62 -4.08
N ALA A 112 1.26 -10.37 -3.86
CA ALA A 112 0.85 -9.90 -2.55
C ALA A 112 -0.35 -10.71 -2.01
N ARG A 113 -0.44 -10.84 -0.69
CA ARG A 113 -1.49 -11.62 -0.03
C ARG A 113 -2.89 -11.03 -0.20
N ASN A 114 -2.99 -9.75 -0.54
CA ASN A 114 -4.22 -8.97 -0.66
C ASN A 114 -4.79 -8.89 -2.08
N VAL A 115 -4.31 -9.73 -3.01
CA VAL A 115 -4.88 -9.84 -4.36
C VAL A 115 -6.17 -10.64 -4.31
N VAL A 116 -7.28 -10.02 -4.73
CA VAL A 116 -8.55 -10.72 -4.94
C VAL A 116 -8.52 -11.42 -6.28
N ARG A 117 -8.83 -12.72 -6.28
CA ARG A 117 -8.82 -13.57 -7.49
C ARG A 117 -10.23 -14.08 -7.74
N VAL A 118 -10.75 -13.81 -8.93
CA VAL A 118 -12.06 -14.28 -9.38
C VAL A 118 -11.85 -15.12 -10.63
N ALA A 119 -12.34 -16.36 -10.61
CA ALA A 119 -12.32 -17.23 -11.78
C ALA A 119 -13.45 -16.83 -12.74
N GLY A 120 -13.12 -16.69 -14.02
CA GLY A 120 -14.07 -16.57 -15.11
C GLY A 120 -14.34 -17.93 -15.77
N PRO A 121 -15.31 -18.00 -16.68
CA PRO A 121 -15.51 -19.18 -17.51
C PRO A 121 -14.35 -19.37 -18.50
N GLY A 122 -14.21 -20.57 -19.09
CA GLY A 122 -13.27 -20.79 -20.20
C GLY A 122 -11.78 -20.67 -19.89
N GLY A 123 -11.38 -20.41 -18.64
CA GLY A 123 -9.99 -20.12 -18.27
C GLY A 123 -9.69 -18.63 -18.12
N ASP A 124 -10.69 -17.77 -18.34
CA ASP A 124 -10.64 -16.34 -18.05
C ASP A 124 -10.60 -16.10 -16.55
N GLY A 125 -10.29 -14.87 -16.19
CA GLY A 125 -10.30 -14.48 -14.79
C GLY A 125 -9.86 -13.06 -14.54
N LEU A 126 -10.07 -12.65 -13.30
CA LEU A 126 -9.73 -11.33 -12.81
C LEU A 126 -8.79 -11.47 -11.62
N ARG A 127 -7.67 -10.75 -11.67
CA ARG A 127 -6.88 -10.42 -10.48
C ARG A 127 -7.06 -8.95 -10.19
N LEU A 128 -7.59 -8.63 -9.03
CA LEU A 128 -7.82 -7.28 -8.57
C LEU A 128 -6.79 -6.93 -7.48
N LEU A 129 -5.97 -5.94 -7.78
CA LEU A 129 -5.04 -5.32 -6.86
C LEU A 129 -5.57 -3.97 -6.43
N SER A 130 -5.30 -3.60 -5.18
CA SER A 130 -5.70 -2.32 -4.63
C SER A 130 -4.57 -1.70 -3.84
N ALA A 131 -4.43 -0.40 -3.98
CA ALA A 131 -3.45 0.40 -3.27
C ALA A 131 -4.03 1.76 -2.87
N THR A 132 -3.52 2.34 -1.80
CA THR A 132 -3.86 3.70 -1.38
C THR A 132 -2.62 4.55 -1.30
N HIS A 133 -2.77 5.80 -1.73
CA HIS A 133 -1.78 6.84 -1.53
C HIS A 133 -2.51 8.15 -1.27
N GLU A 134 -2.20 8.80 -0.15
CA GLU A 134 -2.91 9.99 0.34
C GLU A 134 -4.44 9.78 0.37
N ARG A 135 -5.19 10.56 -0.42
CA ARG A 135 -6.66 10.55 -0.47
C ARG A 135 -7.23 9.76 -1.66
N TRP A 136 -6.41 8.92 -2.30
CA TRP A 136 -6.78 8.17 -3.50
C TRP A 136 -6.70 6.65 -3.27
N LEU A 137 -7.66 5.95 -3.86
CA LEU A 137 -7.65 4.52 -4.09
C LEU A 137 -7.24 4.28 -5.53
N PHE A 138 -6.28 3.39 -5.71
CA PHE A 138 -5.85 2.89 -7.01
C PHE A 138 -6.24 1.42 -7.10
N LEU A 139 -6.89 1.06 -8.21
CA LEU A 139 -7.22 -0.32 -8.54
C LEU A 139 -6.47 -0.72 -9.80
N ALA A 140 -5.87 -1.90 -9.81
CA ALA A 140 -5.34 -2.52 -11.02
C ALA A 140 -6.06 -3.85 -11.26
N LEU A 141 -6.76 -3.92 -12.38
CA LEU A 141 -7.53 -5.07 -12.81
C LEU A 141 -6.76 -5.77 -13.91
N LEU A 142 -6.16 -6.92 -13.59
CA LEU A 142 -5.50 -7.78 -14.57
C LEU A 142 -6.53 -8.81 -15.02
N VAL A 143 -7.09 -8.59 -16.20
CA VAL A 143 -8.09 -9.47 -16.81
C VAL A 143 -7.39 -10.40 -17.77
N ARG A 144 -7.58 -11.70 -17.59
CA ARG A 144 -7.20 -12.71 -18.57
C ARG A 144 -8.40 -12.94 -19.48
N ASP A 145 -8.16 -12.78 -20.77
CA ASP A 145 -9.16 -12.93 -21.84
C ASP A 145 -8.41 -13.14 -23.17
N GLU A 146 -8.72 -14.25 -23.85
CA GLU A 146 -8.09 -14.60 -25.13
C GLU A 146 -8.69 -13.86 -26.33
N LYS A 147 -9.90 -13.31 -26.21
CA LYS A 147 -10.65 -12.68 -27.30
C LYS A 147 -11.19 -11.31 -26.95
N LEU A 148 -10.27 -10.37 -26.79
CA LEU A 148 -10.62 -8.98 -26.58
C LEU A 148 -11.48 -8.36 -27.70
N VAL A 149 -12.63 -7.82 -27.33
CA VAL A 149 -13.54 -7.08 -28.20
C VAL A 149 -13.70 -5.64 -27.71
N PHE A 150 -13.31 -4.68 -28.53
CA PHE A 150 -13.54 -3.26 -28.24
C PHE A 150 -14.95 -2.80 -28.64
N ASP A 151 -15.44 -1.78 -27.93
CA ASP A 151 -16.60 -0.99 -28.32
C ASP A 151 -16.40 -0.45 -29.74
N ALA A 152 -17.48 -0.39 -30.52
CA ALA A 152 -17.40 0.09 -31.91
C ALA A 152 -17.22 1.62 -32.02
N SER A 153 -17.68 2.38 -31.02
CA SER A 153 -17.65 3.84 -31.02
C SER A 153 -17.92 4.40 -29.63
N GLU A 154 -17.27 5.51 -29.29
CA GLU A 154 -17.56 6.26 -28.07
C GLU A 154 -18.86 7.09 -28.16
N LEU A 155 -19.37 7.35 -29.37
CA LEU A 155 -20.53 8.21 -29.62
C LEU A 155 -21.88 7.56 -29.26
N ALA A 156 -21.93 6.23 -29.28
CA ALA A 156 -23.13 5.45 -28.98
C ALA A 156 -22.82 4.37 -27.93
N PRO A 157 -22.44 4.77 -26.70
CA PRO A 157 -21.87 3.87 -25.72
C PRO A 157 -22.90 2.92 -25.07
N LEU A 158 -24.18 3.07 -25.38
CA LEU A 158 -25.25 2.21 -24.86
C LEU A 158 -25.93 1.36 -25.96
N ASP A 159 -25.50 1.47 -27.21
CA ASP A 159 -26.04 0.69 -28.34
C ASP A 159 -25.64 -0.80 -28.19
N PRO A 160 -26.57 -1.73 -27.91
CA PRO A 160 -26.27 -3.14 -27.59
C PRO A 160 -25.42 -3.87 -28.65
N ASP A 161 -25.59 -3.50 -29.92
CA ASP A 161 -24.89 -4.13 -31.04
C ASP A 161 -23.46 -3.60 -31.22
N ARG A 162 -23.09 -2.55 -30.48
CA ARG A 162 -21.78 -1.92 -30.52
C ARG A 162 -20.90 -2.23 -29.31
N LEU A 163 -21.48 -2.82 -28.26
CA LEU A 163 -20.78 -3.07 -27.00
C LEU A 163 -19.75 -4.19 -27.19
N GLY A 164 -18.52 -3.92 -26.78
CA GLY A 164 -17.49 -4.93 -26.57
C GLY A 164 -17.39 -5.30 -25.10
N ASP A 165 -16.18 -5.65 -24.68
CA ASP A 165 -15.85 -5.97 -23.30
C ASP A 165 -15.82 -4.72 -22.46
N ARG A 166 -16.33 -4.85 -21.24
CA ARG A 166 -16.49 -3.71 -20.33
C ARG A 166 -16.14 -4.10 -18.92
N ILE A 167 -15.73 -3.10 -18.16
CA ILE A 167 -15.58 -3.23 -16.72
C ILE A 167 -16.62 -2.35 -16.06
N TRP A 168 -17.38 -2.92 -15.15
CA TRP A 168 -18.20 -2.18 -14.20
C TRP A 168 -17.43 -1.97 -12.91
N LEU A 169 -17.59 -0.78 -12.35
CA LEU A 169 -17.17 -0.39 -11.02
C LEU A 169 -18.41 0.05 -10.27
N ALA A 170 -18.68 -0.56 -9.12
CA ALA A 170 -19.77 -0.13 -8.25
C ALA A 170 -19.27 0.05 -6.82
N PHE A 171 -19.79 1.07 -6.15
CA PHE A 171 -19.52 1.38 -4.75
C PHE A 171 -20.69 2.13 -4.15
N ASP A 172 -20.93 2.01 -2.84
CA ASP A 172 -21.77 2.99 -2.15
C ASP A 172 -21.01 4.30 -1.96
N ASP A 173 -21.72 5.41 -1.98
CA ASP A 173 -21.23 6.69 -1.51
C ASP A 173 -21.39 6.81 0.01
N LYS A 174 -20.80 7.85 0.59
CA LYS A 174 -20.86 8.09 2.05
C LYS A 174 -22.28 8.35 2.60
N ARG A 175 -23.27 8.54 1.74
CA ARG A 175 -24.69 8.72 2.11
C ARG A 175 -25.48 7.42 1.92
N GLY A 176 -24.82 6.32 1.53
CA GLY A 176 -25.42 5.01 1.26
C GLY A 176 -25.99 4.86 -0.15
N GLY A 177 -25.83 5.86 -1.03
CA GLY A 177 -26.28 5.79 -2.42
C GLY A 177 -25.38 4.88 -3.25
N GLN A 178 -25.95 4.01 -4.08
CA GLN A 178 -25.16 3.13 -4.95
C GLN A 178 -24.71 3.88 -6.21
N GLN A 179 -23.41 3.93 -6.44
CA GLN A 179 -22.79 4.45 -7.65
C GLN A 179 -22.40 3.29 -8.55
N ARG A 180 -22.69 3.40 -9.86
CA ARG A 180 -22.36 2.39 -10.87
C ARG A 180 -21.76 3.08 -12.08
N LEU A 181 -20.52 2.73 -12.39
CA LEU A 181 -19.81 3.21 -13.55
C LEU A 181 -19.40 2.05 -14.44
N PHE A 182 -19.36 2.27 -15.73
CA PHE A 182 -18.75 1.36 -16.68
C PHE A 182 -17.59 2.04 -17.41
N PHE A 183 -16.59 1.24 -17.74
CA PHE A 183 -15.46 1.58 -18.59
C PHE A 183 -15.58 0.72 -19.84
N GLY A 184 -15.80 1.38 -20.97
CA GLY A 184 -15.85 0.75 -22.29
C GLY A 184 -14.77 1.39 -23.15
N SER A 185 -14.05 0.58 -23.91
CA SER A 185 -12.86 1.00 -24.65
C SER A 185 -13.04 0.78 -26.14
N THR A 186 -12.60 1.74 -26.96
CA THR A 186 -12.44 1.56 -28.42
C THR A 186 -10.98 1.22 -28.81
N GLY A 187 -10.07 1.14 -27.84
CA GLY A 187 -8.63 0.92 -28.05
C GLY A 187 -7.77 1.20 -26.81
N ALA A 188 -6.45 1.09 -26.95
CA ALA A 188 -5.56 1.37 -25.83
C ALA A 188 -5.49 2.86 -25.45
N GLY A 189 -5.38 3.15 -24.16
CA GLY A 189 -5.19 4.51 -23.65
C GLY A 189 -6.10 4.88 -22.48
N THR A 190 -6.27 6.19 -22.29
CA THR A 190 -7.09 6.75 -21.22
C THR A 190 -8.58 6.50 -21.46
N LEU A 191 -9.27 6.07 -20.42
CA LEU A 191 -10.71 5.88 -20.39
C LEU A 191 -11.33 6.76 -19.30
N ARG A 192 -12.60 7.12 -19.49
CA ARG A 192 -13.41 7.79 -18.49
C ARG A 192 -14.50 6.85 -17.98
N GLY A 193 -14.70 6.86 -16.67
CA GLY A 193 -15.85 6.20 -16.08
C GLY A 193 -17.13 6.87 -16.55
N ARG A 194 -18.13 6.09 -16.96
CA ARG A 194 -19.44 6.60 -17.36
C ARG A 194 -20.52 5.98 -16.50
N ARG A 195 -21.47 6.78 -16.01
CA ARG A 195 -22.68 6.29 -15.34
C ARG A 195 -23.86 6.35 -16.29
N ILE A 196 -24.83 5.46 -16.11
CA ILE A 196 -26.08 5.50 -16.88
C ILE A 196 -27.09 6.33 -16.08
N GLU A 197 -27.59 7.39 -16.69
CA GLU A 197 -28.68 8.19 -16.13
C GLU A 197 -29.92 8.09 -17.02
N THR A 198 -31.08 7.96 -16.39
CA THR A 198 -32.36 8.06 -17.08
C THR A 198 -32.79 9.53 -17.11
N ARG A 199 -32.84 10.12 -18.30
CA ARG A 199 -33.30 11.49 -18.54
C ARG A 199 -34.83 11.57 -18.58
N GLU A 200 -35.33 12.78 -18.80
CA GLU A 200 -36.73 13.00 -19.16
C GLU A 200 -37.14 12.07 -20.31
N TYR A 201 -38.38 11.55 -20.25
CA TYR A 201 -38.95 10.58 -21.19
C TYR A 201 -38.35 9.17 -21.14
N GLY A 202 -37.59 8.82 -20.09
CA GLY A 202 -37.10 7.44 -19.89
C GLY A 202 -35.91 7.07 -20.77
N ARG A 203 -35.29 8.05 -21.44
CA ARG A 203 -34.12 7.82 -22.28
C ARG A 203 -32.87 7.65 -21.42
N GLU A 204 -32.15 6.56 -21.62
CA GLU A 204 -30.85 6.35 -20.99
C GLU A 204 -29.74 7.12 -21.71
N GLU A 205 -28.88 7.76 -20.93
CA GLU A 205 -27.70 8.48 -21.41
C GLU A 205 -26.48 8.10 -20.56
N ALA A 206 -25.33 7.97 -21.21
CA ALA A 206 -24.06 7.75 -20.53
C ALA A 206 -23.42 9.10 -20.19
N ILE A 207 -23.27 9.38 -18.90
CA ILE A 207 -22.68 10.62 -18.39
C ILE A 207 -21.29 10.33 -17.86
N GLU A 208 -20.30 11.10 -18.27
CA GLU A 208 -18.93 10.96 -17.77
C GLU A 208 -18.80 11.35 -16.29
N GLU A 209 -17.97 10.63 -15.56
CA GLU A 209 -17.53 10.97 -14.20
C GLU A 209 -16.08 11.47 -14.25
N PRO A 210 -15.84 12.80 -14.29
CA PRO A 210 -14.51 13.36 -14.51
C PRO A 210 -13.55 13.15 -13.33
N ARG A 211 -14.05 12.74 -12.15
CA ARG A 211 -13.22 12.51 -10.97
C ARG A 211 -12.61 11.11 -10.93
N ILE A 212 -13.04 10.20 -11.81
CA ILE A 212 -12.57 8.81 -11.87
C ILE A 212 -11.94 8.58 -13.24
N ASN A 213 -10.60 8.52 -13.25
CA ASN A 213 -9.82 8.31 -14.44
C ASN A 213 -9.32 6.88 -14.50
N ALA A 214 -9.23 6.32 -15.71
CA ALA A 214 -8.66 5.01 -15.90
C ALA A 214 -7.73 4.97 -17.11
N VAL A 215 -6.80 4.02 -17.13
CA VAL A 215 -5.95 3.73 -18.28
C VAL A 215 -6.03 2.25 -18.57
N TRP A 216 -6.30 1.93 -19.82
CA TRP A 216 -6.40 0.57 -20.33
C TRP A 216 -5.21 0.28 -21.22
N GLN A 217 -4.55 -0.86 -21.00
CA GLN A 217 -3.54 -1.39 -21.91
C GLN A 217 -3.65 -2.91 -22.03
N ARG A 218 -3.24 -3.45 -23.19
CA ARG A 218 -3.08 -4.88 -23.37
C ARG A 218 -1.86 -5.37 -22.58
N THR A 219 -1.94 -6.56 -22.00
CA THR A 219 -0.78 -7.16 -21.32
C THR A 219 0.33 -7.48 -22.34
N ARG A 220 1.60 -7.44 -21.90
CA ARG A 220 2.76 -7.68 -22.78
C ARG A 220 2.80 -9.10 -23.34
N ASP A 221 2.26 -10.07 -22.60
CA ASP A 221 2.15 -11.47 -23.02
C ASP A 221 0.95 -11.72 -23.96
N GLY A 222 0.09 -10.72 -24.16
CA GLY A 222 -1.06 -10.77 -25.05
C GLY A 222 -2.24 -11.62 -24.54
N THR A 223 -2.17 -12.14 -23.31
CA THR A 223 -3.18 -13.04 -22.71
C THR A 223 -4.38 -12.32 -22.10
N GLY A 224 -4.42 -10.98 -22.18
CA GLY A 224 -5.52 -10.17 -21.71
C GLY A 224 -5.14 -8.69 -21.64
N TYR A 225 -5.61 -8.01 -20.60
CA TYR A 225 -5.43 -6.57 -20.45
C TYR A 225 -5.37 -6.13 -18.99
N VAL A 226 -4.90 -4.90 -18.80
CA VAL A 226 -4.85 -4.21 -17.52
C VAL A 226 -5.73 -2.96 -17.63
N LEU A 227 -6.62 -2.78 -16.66
CA LEU A 227 -7.29 -1.51 -16.42
C LEU A 227 -6.84 -0.98 -15.06
N GLU A 228 -6.21 0.19 -15.06
CA GLU A 228 -5.87 0.90 -13.84
C GLU A 228 -6.85 2.05 -13.62
N ILE A 229 -7.34 2.21 -12.40
CA ILE A 229 -8.36 3.20 -12.04
C ILE A 229 -7.91 3.99 -10.82
N ALA A 230 -7.97 5.31 -10.90
CA ALA A 230 -7.76 6.21 -9.79
C ALA A 230 -9.10 6.79 -9.30
N ILE A 231 -9.43 6.55 -8.03
CA ILE A 231 -10.72 6.92 -7.42
C ILE A 231 -10.46 7.73 -6.14
N PRO A 232 -11.06 8.92 -5.96
CA PRO A 232 -10.97 9.62 -4.69
C PRO A 232 -11.64 8.82 -3.58
N LEU A 233 -10.92 8.55 -2.49
CA LEU A 233 -11.46 7.83 -1.32
C LEU A 233 -12.69 8.54 -0.74
N SER A 234 -12.81 9.86 -0.93
CA SER A 234 -13.96 10.66 -0.49
C SER A 234 -15.29 10.30 -1.15
N GLN A 235 -15.27 9.64 -2.33
CA GLN A 235 -16.47 9.21 -3.04
C GLN A 235 -17.00 7.84 -2.60
N ILE A 236 -16.11 6.99 -2.09
CA ILE A 236 -16.42 5.60 -1.72
C ILE A 236 -16.94 5.58 -0.28
N GLY A 237 -17.88 4.70 0.00
CA GLY A 237 -18.40 4.33 1.31
C GLY A 237 -17.79 3.02 1.81
N GLN A 238 -18.64 2.08 2.23
CA GLN A 238 -18.26 0.80 2.84
C GLN A 238 -17.85 -0.26 1.80
N HIS A 239 -18.59 -0.36 0.70
CA HIS A 239 -18.48 -1.43 -0.28
C HIS A 239 -17.98 -0.89 -1.62
N ILE A 240 -17.17 -1.72 -2.28
CA ILE A 240 -16.68 -1.48 -3.62
C ILE A 240 -16.45 -2.82 -4.30
N GLY A 241 -16.68 -2.87 -5.59
CA GLY A 241 -16.32 -4.03 -6.38
C GLY A 241 -16.30 -3.72 -7.87
N VAL A 242 -15.87 -4.71 -8.62
CA VAL A 242 -15.75 -4.63 -10.06
C VAL A 242 -16.35 -5.87 -10.72
N LEU A 243 -16.84 -5.73 -11.94
CA LEU A 243 -17.34 -6.84 -12.75
C LEU A 243 -16.76 -6.71 -14.15
N VAL A 244 -16.22 -7.79 -14.67
CA VAL A 244 -15.85 -7.90 -16.08
C VAL A 244 -17.08 -8.42 -16.82
N ASP A 245 -17.53 -7.67 -17.82
CA ASP A 245 -18.48 -8.10 -18.83
C ASP A 245 -17.69 -8.46 -20.09
N ASP A 246 -17.49 -9.75 -20.32
CA ASP A 246 -16.78 -10.31 -21.48
C ASP A 246 -17.77 -10.67 -22.60
N ARG A 247 -17.40 -10.39 -23.85
CA ARG A 247 -18.16 -10.70 -25.06
C ARG A 247 -17.24 -11.22 -26.16
N ASP A 248 -17.45 -12.47 -26.56
CA ASP A 248 -16.79 -13.10 -27.73
C ASP A 248 -16.90 -12.30 -29.05
N ARG A 249 -17.94 -11.47 -29.20
CA ARG A 249 -18.15 -10.56 -30.32
C ARG A 249 -19.14 -9.46 -29.93
N ARG A 250 -19.10 -8.33 -30.65
CA ARG A 250 -20.08 -7.26 -30.46
C ARG A 250 -21.52 -7.77 -30.61
N GLY A 251 -22.38 -7.36 -29.69
CA GLY A 251 -23.79 -7.79 -29.62
C GLY A 251 -24.01 -9.24 -29.18
N ALA A 252 -22.97 -10.03 -28.88
CA ALA A 252 -23.17 -11.35 -28.28
C ALA A 252 -23.66 -11.24 -26.82
N PRO A 253 -24.27 -12.31 -26.28
CA PRO A 253 -24.50 -12.44 -24.84
C PRO A 253 -23.20 -12.23 -24.08
N ARG A 254 -23.30 -11.52 -22.96
CA ARG A 254 -22.15 -11.27 -22.09
C ARG A 254 -21.95 -12.44 -21.12
N SER A 255 -20.70 -12.68 -20.79
CA SER A 255 -20.27 -13.50 -19.66
C SER A 255 -19.74 -12.58 -18.58
N SER A 256 -20.32 -12.63 -17.38
CA SER A 256 -19.98 -11.68 -16.31
C SER A 256 -19.34 -12.39 -15.12
N TYR A 257 -18.20 -11.88 -14.66
CA TYR A 257 -17.50 -12.37 -13.46
C TYR A 257 -16.77 -11.23 -12.74
N GLY A 258 -16.71 -11.30 -11.41
CA GLY A 258 -16.06 -10.27 -10.60
C GLY A 258 -16.47 -10.32 -9.14
N THR A 259 -16.34 -9.18 -8.46
CA THR A 259 -16.70 -8.99 -7.05
C THR A 259 -18.04 -8.26 -6.86
N LEU A 260 -18.72 -7.93 -7.95
CA LEU A 260 -20.12 -7.49 -7.93
C LEU A 260 -21.06 -8.67 -8.13
N ASP A 261 -22.27 -8.57 -7.60
CA ASP A 261 -23.37 -9.44 -8.02
C ASP A 261 -23.76 -9.09 -9.48
N ALA A 262 -23.78 -10.08 -10.37
CA ALA A 262 -24.01 -9.86 -11.79
C ALA A 262 -25.47 -9.46 -12.12
N SER A 263 -26.42 -9.69 -11.20
CA SER A 263 -27.84 -9.40 -11.42
C SER A 263 -28.19 -7.93 -11.20
N ASP A 264 -27.55 -7.28 -10.22
CA ASP A 264 -27.88 -5.91 -9.80
C ASP A 264 -26.65 -4.98 -9.67
N LEU A 265 -25.46 -5.47 -9.97
CA LEU A 265 -24.19 -4.75 -9.86
C LEU A 265 -23.91 -4.25 -8.43
N ARG A 266 -24.40 -4.93 -7.40
CA ARG A 266 -24.13 -4.59 -6.01
C ARG A 266 -22.74 -5.07 -5.59
N ALA A 267 -21.98 -4.21 -4.91
CA ALA A 267 -20.71 -4.58 -4.34
C ALA A 267 -20.88 -5.57 -3.18
N THR A 268 -20.16 -6.69 -3.25
CA THR A 268 -20.22 -7.76 -2.23
C THR A 268 -19.03 -7.73 -1.26
N GLY A 269 -17.96 -7.02 -1.63
CA GLY A 269 -16.76 -6.82 -0.81
C GLY A 269 -16.74 -5.43 -0.18
N ARG A 270 -16.13 -5.33 1.00
CA ARG A 270 -15.86 -4.07 1.70
C ARG A 270 -14.50 -3.50 1.33
N LEU A 271 -14.36 -2.18 1.45
CA LEU A 271 -13.07 -1.50 1.40
C LEU A 271 -12.51 -1.35 2.82
N ILE A 272 -11.55 -2.20 3.19
CA ILE A 272 -10.86 -2.13 4.47
C ILE A 272 -9.58 -1.32 4.28
N ALA A 273 -9.71 0.01 4.35
CA ALA A 273 -8.60 0.95 4.22
C ALA A 273 -8.48 1.82 5.48
N ALA A 274 -7.25 2.26 5.76
CA ALA A 274 -7.01 3.22 6.82
C ALA A 274 -7.64 4.58 6.52
N SER A 275 -7.86 5.35 7.59
CA SER A 275 -8.26 6.75 7.42
C SER A 275 -7.14 7.54 6.74
N PRO A 276 -7.43 8.39 5.73
CA PRO A 276 -6.43 9.28 5.15
C PRO A 276 -5.76 10.19 6.18
N ASP A 277 -6.48 10.51 7.26
CA ASP A 277 -5.99 11.39 8.32
C ASP A 277 -4.98 10.66 9.26
N LEU A 278 -4.85 9.33 9.17
CA LEU A 278 -3.86 8.56 9.92
C LEU A 278 -2.44 8.99 9.56
N SER A 279 -2.15 9.08 8.25
CA SER A 279 -0.83 9.47 7.76
C SER A 279 -0.49 10.88 8.21
N ASP A 280 -1.45 11.82 8.13
CA ASP A 280 -1.28 13.19 8.60
C ASP A 280 -1.02 13.26 10.12
N HIS A 281 -1.76 12.47 10.91
CA HIS A 281 -1.52 12.36 12.36
C HIS A 281 -0.17 11.73 12.67
N LEU A 282 0.34 10.79 11.87
CA LEU A 282 1.66 10.19 12.12
C LEU A 282 2.82 11.08 11.69
N ARG A 283 2.64 11.97 10.70
CA ARG A 283 3.67 12.90 10.25
C ARG A 283 4.20 13.78 11.38
N GLN A 284 3.37 14.12 12.39
CA GLN A 284 3.82 14.90 13.55
C GLN A 284 4.85 14.16 14.43
N PHE A 285 4.96 12.84 14.30
CA PHE A 285 5.92 11.99 15.01
C PHE A 285 7.09 11.54 14.14
N SER A 286 7.14 11.97 12.87
CA SER A 286 8.20 11.61 11.94
C SER A 286 9.55 12.13 12.41
N GLN A 287 10.56 11.25 12.46
CA GLN A 287 11.94 11.58 12.79
C GLN A 287 12.86 11.09 11.67
N PRO A 288 13.90 11.84 11.28
CA PRO A 288 14.84 11.41 10.25
C PRO A 288 15.41 10.02 10.53
N GLY A 289 15.41 9.16 9.51
CA GLY A 289 15.94 7.79 9.61
C GLY A 289 15.02 6.79 10.34
N VAL A 290 13.81 7.17 10.74
CA VAL A 290 12.83 6.28 11.38
C VAL A 290 11.66 5.99 10.42
N GLU A 291 11.37 4.70 10.21
CA GLU A 291 10.16 4.23 9.51
C GLU A 291 9.06 3.96 10.54
N LEU A 292 7.86 4.50 10.30
CA LEU A 292 6.67 4.23 11.11
C LEU A 292 5.70 3.34 10.32
N THR A 293 5.39 2.17 10.85
CA THR A 293 4.38 1.26 10.29
C THR A 293 3.28 1.00 11.33
N VAL A 294 2.02 1.20 10.94
CA VAL A 294 0.85 0.80 11.75
C VAL A 294 0.20 -0.42 11.12
N VAL A 295 -0.02 -1.45 11.93
CA VAL A 295 -0.70 -2.68 11.52
C VAL A 295 -2.00 -2.88 12.29
N SER A 296 -3.00 -3.44 11.64
CA SER A 296 -4.24 -3.89 12.27
C SER A 296 -4.00 -5.16 13.11
N SER A 297 -4.99 -5.55 13.92
CA SER A 297 -4.99 -6.84 14.64
C SER A 297 -4.97 -8.06 13.69
N THR A 298 -5.38 -7.88 12.43
CA THR A 298 -5.32 -8.90 11.37
C THR A 298 -3.99 -8.87 10.59
N ASN A 299 -2.99 -8.12 11.09
CA ASN A 299 -1.68 -7.93 10.46
C ASN A 299 -1.73 -7.24 9.09
N ALA A 300 -2.81 -6.51 8.80
CA ALA A 300 -2.91 -5.66 7.61
C ALA A 300 -2.17 -4.34 7.88
N ILE A 301 -1.33 -3.90 6.94
CA ILE A 301 -0.64 -2.62 7.04
C ILE A 301 -1.66 -1.51 6.78
N LEU A 302 -1.93 -0.70 7.81
CA LEU A 302 -2.83 0.45 7.74
C LEU A 302 -2.12 1.69 7.20
N THR A 303 -0.84 1.84 7.50
CA THR A 303 -0.02 2.93 6.95
C THR A 303 1.45 2.62 7.13
N ARG A 304 2.26 3.18 6.22
CA ARG A 304 3.72 3.23 6.31
C ARG A 304 4.15 4.65 6.00
N LEU A 305 5.00 5.21 6.84
CA LEU A 305 5.58 6.54 6.66
C LEU A 305 7.10 6.43 6.76
N ASP A 306 7.76 6.71 5.65
CA ASP A 306 9.20 6.88 5.57
C ASP A 306 9.52 8.36 5.85
N ALA A 307 10.32 8.63 6.88
CA ALA A 307 10.84 9.98 7.08
C ALA A 307 11.88 10.29 5.99
N PRO A 308 11.83 11.47 5.34
CA PRO A 308 12.92 11.87 4.45
C PRO A 308 14.23 11.93 5.24
N ALA A 309 15.30 11.46 4.59
CA ALA A 309 16.66 11.47 5.13
C ALA A 309 17.18 12.90 5.37
#